data_AF-A0A498LE41-F1
#
_entry.id   AF-A0A498LE41-F1
#
_cell.length_a   1.000
_cell.length_b   1.000
_cell.length_c   1.000
_cell.angle_alpha   90.00
_cell.angle_beta   90.00
_cell.angle_gamma   90.00
#
_symmetry.space_group_name_H-M   'P 1'
#
loop_
_entity.id
_entity.type
_entity.pdbx_description
1 polymer ?
#
loop_
_entity_poly.entity_id
_entity_poly.type
_entity_poly.pdbx_seq_one_letter_code
_entity_poly.pdbx_strand_id
1 'polypeptide(L)'
;MENYNRLERPVLNDSAPIVVELGLTLLQIIDVDEKNQVLITNAWLQLAWTDIYLSWNPDNYPGVQTLRFPSNQIWTPDILLYNSADERFDATFHTNVLVNASGACQYIPPGILKSTCYIDVRWFPFDIQKCDLKFGSWTHNGWLLDLQMQAVDISTYIPNGEWDLVEVPGKRNELYYECCKEPYPDVTFTVTMRRRTLYYGLNLLIPCVLISGLALLVFLLPADSGEKISLGITVLLSLTVFMLLVAEIMPATSDSVPLIAQYFASTMMIVGLSVVVTVLVLQFHHHDPQGGKMPRWVRVILLNWCAWFLRMKKPGEERKANYKYDHSPAHHASASSIQMGVMPGQPSSTNSTTNGHMNLYFGYHSIDSACCPPSSDSGVSCSGGRVSGSPNEDQREAVRMFVGEQEIHRILSEVMYIAQRFRDQDEAEAICSEWKFAAAVVDRLCLVAFSLFSIICTFTILMSAPNFIEAVSKDFT
;
A
#
# COMPACT_ATOMS: atom_id res chain seq x y z
N MET A 1 -8.39 65.68 -33.27
CA MET A 1 -7.44 64.62 -33.71
C MET A 1 -6.40 65.10 -34.72
N GLU A 2 -6.63 66.13 -35.55
CA GLU A 2 -5.69 66.49 -36.64
C GLU A 2 -4.22 66.72 -36.23
N ASN A 3 -3.95 67.15 -34.99
CA ASN A 3 -2.60 67.35 -34.43
C ASN A 3 -2.27 66.43 -33.24
N TYR A 4 -2.92 65.26 -33.10
CA TYR A 4 -2.66 64.35 -31.98
C TYR A 4 -1.51 63.38 -32.30
N ASN A 5 -0.45 63.37 -31.48
CA ASN A 5 0.66 62.42 -31.62
C ASN A 5 0.54 61.27 -30.61
N ARG A 6 0.18 60.07 -31.09
CA ARG A 6 0.06 58.85 -30.27
C ARG A 6 1.36 58.35 -29.64
N LEU A 7 2.52 58.86 -30.06
CA LEU A 7 3.83 58.48 -29.51
C LEU A 7 4.24 59.36 -28.32
N GLU A 8 3.56 60.48 -28.11
CA GLU A 8 3.78 61.38 -26.98
C GLU A 8 2.89 60.97 -25.80
N ARG A 9 3.47 60.90 -24.61
CA ARG A 9 2.77 60.59 -23.37
C ARG A 9 1.87 61.79 -23.00
N PRO A 10 0.56 61.59 -22.71
CA PRO A 10 -0.41 62.68 -22.65
C PRO A 10 -0.37 63.44 -21.30
N VAL A 11 0.71 64.19 -21.07
CA VAL A 11 0.93 65.04 -19.89
C VAL A 11 1.21 66.50 -20.26
N LEU A 12 0.80 67.45 -19.40
CA LEU A 12 1.05 68.89 -19.60
C LEU A 12 2.51 69.29 -19.30
N ASN A 13 3.19 68.48 -18.49
CA ASN A 13 4.55 68.72 -18.04
C ASN A 13 5.29 67.39 -18.08
N ASP A 14 6.34 67.30 -18.89
CA ASP A 14 7.14 66.08 -19.07
C ASP A 14 7.71 65.55 -17.75
N SER A 15 7.95 66.43 -16.78
CA SER A 15 8.48 66.07 -15.45
C SER A 15 7.48 65.36 -14.53
N ALA A 16 6.18 65.36 -14.86
CA ALA A 16 5.15 64.70 -14.07
C ALA A 16 4.90 63.28 -14.62
N PRO A 17 4.78 62.24 -13.77
CA PRO A 17 4.40 60.91 -14.22
C PRO A 17 2.94 60.87 -14.70
N ILE A 18 2.63 59.99 -15.63
CA ILE A 18 1.23 59.61 -15.91
C ILE A 18 0.81 58.53 -14.93
N VAL A 19 -0.33 58.70 -14.27
CA VAL A 19 -0.91 57.67 -13.41
C VAL A 19 -1.73 56.72 -14.27
N VAL A 20 -1.42 55.42 -14.19
CA VAL A 20 -2.14 54.34 -14.85
C VAL A 20 -2.67 53.40 -13.78
N GLU A 21 -3.99 53.28 -13.68
CA GLU A 21 -4.64 52.33 -12.80
C GLU A 21 -4.80 50.98 -13.52
N LEU A 22 -4.35 49.91 -12.86
CA LEU A 22 -4.41 48.52 -13.35
C LEU A 22 -5.26 47.67 -12.41
N GLY A 23 -6.38 47.17 -12.94
CA GLY A 23 -7.19 46.10 -12.35
C GLY A 23 -7.08 44.80 -13.15
N LEU A 24 -7.43 43.70 -12.51
CA LEU A 24 -7.51 42.37 -13.12
C LEU A 24 -8.90 41.79 -12.87
N THR A 25 -9.57 41.30 -13.92
CA THR A 25 -10.76 40.46 -13.79
C THR A 25 -10.40 39.04 -14.21
N LEU A 26 -10.39 38.10 -13.27
CA LEU A 26 -10.09 36.70 -13.57
C LEU A 26 -11.39 35.97 -13.95
N LEU A 27 -11.51 35.56 -15.21
CA LEU A 27 -12.70 34.84 -15.69
C LEU A 27 -12.59 33.34 -15.44
N GLN A 28 -11.44 32.74 -15.73
CA GLN A 28 -11.28 31.28 -15.68
C GLN A 28 -9.80 30.90 -15.59
N ILE A 29 -9.48 29.90 -14.76
CA ILE A 29 -8.25 29.11 -14.90
C ILE A 29 -8.50 28.09 -16.00
N ILE A 30 -7.82 28.21 -17.14
CA ILE A 30 -8.01 27.31 -18.28
C ILE A 30 -7.28 25.99 -18.00
N ASP A 31 -5.99 26.08 -17.70
CA ASP A 31 -5.10 24.93 -17.55
C ASP A 31 -3.88 25.27 -16.68
N VAL A 32 -3.28 24.25 -16.07
CA VAL A 32 -2.07 24.34 -15.24
C VAL A 32 -1.13 23.21 -15.66
N ASP A 33 -0.18 23.52 -16.55
CA ASP A 33 0.78 22.53 -17.03
C ASP A 33 1.91 22.38 -16.02
N GLU A 34 1.82 21.36 -15.14
CA GLU A 34 2.84 21.15 -14.10
C GLU A 34 4.17 20.63 -14.65
N LYS A 35 4.16 20.08 -15.86
CA LYS A 35 5.36 19.56 -16.51
C LYS A 35 6.19 20.68 -17.13
N ASN A 36 5.54 21.63 -17.78
CA ASN A 36 6.18 22.79 -18.39
C ASN A 36 6.23 24.02 -17.47
N GLN A 37 5.63 23.94 -16.27
CA GLN A 37 5.58 25.02 -15.26
C GLN A 37 4.87 26.28 -15.77
N VAL A 38 3.70 26.10 -16.40
CA VAL A 38 2.90 27.19 -17.01
C VAL A 38 1.48 27.22 -16.47
N LEU A 39 1.04 28.37 -15.98
CA LEU A 39 -0.36 28.67 -15.69
C LEU A 39 -1.00 29.39 -16.89
N ILE A 40 -2.15 28.87 -17.36
CA ILE A 40 -2.96 29.47 -18.44
C ILE A 40 -4.28 30.00 -17.86
N THR A 41 -4.50 31.30 -17.96
CA THR A 41 -5.71 31.99 -17.46
C THR A 41 -6.41 32.79 -18.53
N ASN A 42 -7.74 32.86 -18.47
CA ASN A 42 -8.54 33.82 -19.20
C ASN A 42 -8.83 35.00 -18.26
N ALA A 43 -8.37 36.19 -18.62
CA ALA A 43 -8.54 37.39 -17.80
C ALA A 43 -8.74 38.63 -18.66
N TRP A 44 -9.36 39.65 -18.07
CA TRP A 44 -9.43 40.99 -18.63
C TRP A 44 -8.50 41.90 -17.82
N LEU A 45 -7.63 42.63 -18.50
CA LEU A 45 -6.86 43.71 -17.89
C LEU A 45 -7.72 44.97 -17.93
N GLN A 46 -7.89 45.62 -16.79
CA GLN A 46 -8.58 46.91 -16.72
C GLN A 46 -7.53 48.01 -16.60
N LEU A 47 -7.34 48.80 -17.65
CA LEU A 47 -6.40 49.91 -17.68
C LEU A 47 -7.19 51.23 -17.72
N ALA A 48 -6.93 52.12 -16.78
CA ALA A 48 -7.48 53.47 -16.76
C ALA A 48 -6.38 54.53 -16.63
N TRP A 49 -6.48 55.59 -17.42
CA TRP A 49 -5.59 56.76 -17.36
C TRP A 49 -6.36 58.00 -17.80
N THR A 50 -5.75 59.19 -17.71
CA THR A 50 -6.33 60.42 -18.27
C THR A 50 -5.45 60.95 -19.39
N ASP A 51 -6.03 61.17 -20.57
CA ASP A 51 -5.41 61.86 -21.69
C ASP A 51 -5.99 63.29 -21.81
N ILE A 52 -5.17 64.27 -21.46
CA ILE A 52 -5.53 65.70 -21.51
C ILE A 52 -5.89 66.20 -22.92
N TYR A 53 -5.28 65.62 -23.97
CA TYR A 53 -5.44 66.06 -25.36
C TYR A 53 -6.70 65.49 -26.00
N LEU A 54 -7.33 64.51 -25.36
CA LEU A 54 -8.62 63.92 -25.73
C LEU A 54 -9.78 64.43 -24.86
N SER A 55 -9.62 65.56 -24.17
CA SER A 55 -10.71 66.24 -23.46
C SER A 55 -11.51 67.19 -24.39
N TRP A 56 -12.82 67.32 -24.16
CA TRP A 56 -13.68 68.29 -24.86
C TRP A 56 -14.78 68.81 -23.94
N ASN A 57 -15.30 70.02 -24.21
CA ASN A 57 -16.49 70.51 -23.51
C ASN A 57 -17.76 69.86 -24.11
N PRO A 58 -18.57 69.11 -23.33
CA PRO A 58 -19.86 68.56 -23.80
C PRO A 58 -20.84 69.61 -24.33
N ASP A 59 -20.79 70.85 -23.82
CA ASP A 59 -21.70 71.93 -24.25
C ASP A 59 -21.52 72.29 -25.73
N ASN A 60 -20.30 72.15 -26.25
CA ASN A 60 -19.98 72.40 -27.66
C ASN A 60 -20.42 71.26 -28.59
N TYR A 61 -20.65 70.07 -28.03
CA TYR A 61 -20.96 68.83 -28.75
C TYR A 61 -22.14 68.10 -28.08
N PRO A 62 -23.36 68.66 -28.15
CA PRO A 62 -24.51 68.19 -27.38
C PRO A 62 -24.80 66.70 -27.62
N GLY A 63 -24.85 65.94 -26.53
CA GLY A 63 -25.09 64.48 -26.54
C GLY A 63 -23.83 63.61 -26.62
N VAL A 64 -22.64 64.18 -26.89
CA VAL A 64 -21.38 63.42 -27.00
C VAL A 64 -20.65 63.39 -25.66
N GLN A 65 -20.97 62.38 -24.82
CA GLN A 65 -20.31 62.17 -23.52
C GLN A 65 -19.13 61.20 -23.59
N THR A 66 -19.23 60.14 -24.41
CA THR A 66 -18.17 59.14 -24.56
C THR A 66 -17.92 58.81 -26.03
N LEU A 67 -16.65 58.63 -26.38
CA LEU A 67 -16.19 58.22 -27.70
C LEU A 67 -15.41 56.90 -27.59
N ARG A 68 -15.32 56.16 -28.71
CA ARG A 68 -14.59 54.90 -28.80
C ARG A 68 -13.51 55.04 -29.86
N PHE A 69 -12.25 54.90 -29.46
CA PHE A 69 -11.09 54.97 -30.35
C PHE A 69 -10.40 53.61 -30.44
N PRO A 70 -10.01 53.16 -31.64
CA PRO A 70 -9.09 52.03 -31.78
C PRO A 70 -7.79 52.30 -31.02
N SER A 71 -7.26 51.30 -30.31
CA SER A 71 -6.02 51.45 -29.52
C SER A 71 -4.82 51.93 -30.33
N ASN A 72 -4.78 51.65 -31.64
CA ASN A 72 -3.71 52.08 -32.53
C ASN A 72 -3.77 53.56 -32.97
N GLN A 73 -4.85 54.30 -32.65
CA GLN A 73 -5.01 55.72 -33.01
C GLN A 73 -4.64 56.69 -31.89
N ILE A 74 -4.63 56.22 -30.64
CA ILE A 74 -4.32 57.04 -29.46
C ILE A 74 -3.08 56.50 -28.73
N TRP A 75 -2.53 57.27 -27.79
CA TRP A 75 -1.50 56.76 -26.88
C TRP A 75 -2.12 55.72 -25.93
N THR A 76 -1.41 54.62 -25.71
CA THR A 76 -1.80 53.55 -24.77
C THR A 76 -0.57 53.10 -23.98
N PRO A 77 -0.69 52.86 -22.65
CA PRO A 77 0.44 52.41 -21.84
C PRO A 77 0.87 50.99 -22.20
N ASP A 78 2.17 50.74 -22.18
CA ASP A 78 2.83 49.49 -22.58
C ASP A 78 2.95 48.48 -21.42
N ILE A 79 1.80 48.19 -20.79
CA ILE A 79 1.73 47.25 -19.65
C ILE A 79 1.76 45.80 -20.16
N LEU A 80 2.84 45.09 -19.86
CA LEU A 80 3.08 43.71 -20.31
C LEU A 80 3.29 42.74 -19.13
N LEU A 81 3.04 41.46 -19.38
CA LEU A 81 3.30 40.37 -18.45
C LEU A 81 4.80 39.99 -18.50
N TYR A 82 5.57 40.34 -17.47
CA TYR A 82 7.02 40.11 -17.44
C TYR A 82 7.39 38.63 -17.41
N ASN A 83 6.60 37.81 -16.69
CA ASN A 83 6.80 36.36 -16.61
C ASN A 83 5.94 35.59 -17.62
N SER A 84 5.74 36.16 -18.81
CA SER A 84 5.01 35.48 -19.89
C SER A 84 5.73 34.21 -20.35
N ALA A 85 4.95 33.16 -20.57
CA ALA A 85 5.38 31.88 -21.14
C ALA A 85 4.89 31.68 -22.58
N ASP A 86 4.24 32.68 -23.18
CA ASP A 86 3.71 32.58 -24.56
C ASP A 86 4.74 33.02 -25.60
N GLU A 87 4.62 32.51 -26.84
CA GLU A 87 5.45 32.94 -27.98
C GLU A 87 5.23 34.42 -28.33
N ARG A 88 4.08 34.98 -27.93
CA ARG A 88 3.72 36.39 -28.07
C ARG A 88 3.69 37.04 -26.69
N PHE A 89 4.63 37.97 -26.44
CA PHE A 89 4.68 38.72 -25.18
C PHE A 89 3.40 39.53 -24.91
N ASP A 90 2.75 40.05 -25.95
CA ASP A 90 1.38 40.56 -25.87
C ASP A 90 0.41 39.49 -26.40
N ALA A 91 -0.27 38.84 -25.45
CA ALA A 91 -1.31 37.83 -25.70
C ALA A 91 -2.73 38.41 -25.60
N THR A 92 -2.86 39.74 -25.50
CA THR A 92 -4.16 40.41 -25.36
C THR A 92 -4.82 40.69 -26.72
N PHE A 93 -6.14 40.71 -26.76
CA PHE A 93 -6.90 41.11 -27.93
C PHE A 93 -7.19 42.61 -27.88
N HIS A 94 -6.62 43.37 -28.82
CA HIS A 94 -6.78 44.82 -28.84
C HIS A 94 -8.24 45.23 -29.12
N THR A 95 -8.93 45.72 -28.08
CA THR A 95 -10.25 46.33 -28.17
C THR A 95 -10.17 47.85 -28.43
N ASN A 96 -11.32 48.50 -28.57
CA ASN A 96 -11.39 49.97 -28.61
C ASN A 96 -11.32 50.54 -27.18
N VAL A 97 -10.56 51.61 -27.00
CA VAL A 97 -10.51 52.42 -25.77
C VAL A 97 -11.76 53.29 -25.71
N LEU A 98 -12.42 53.32 -24.56
CA LEU A 98 -13.51 54.24 -24.27
C LEU A 98 -12.94 55.51 -23.65
N VAL A 99 -13.26 56.69 -24.21
CA VAL A 99 -12.78 57.97 -23.72
C VAL A 99 -13.98 58.85 -23.36
N ASN A 100 -13.96 59.39 -22.15
CA ASN A 100 -14.96 60.32 -21.63
C ASN A 100 -14.57 61.78 -21.95
N ALA A 101 -15.54 62.70 -21.97
CA ALA A 101 -15.31 64.12 -22.28
C ALA A 101 -14.28 64.81 -21.35
N SER A 102 -14.07 64.29 -20.14
CA SER A 102 -13.01 64.72 -19.21
C SER A 102 -11.59 64.34 -19.64
N GLY A 103 -11.41 63.57 -20.72
CA GLY A 103 -10.14 62.94 -21.09
C GLY A 103 -9.87 61.62 -20.36
N ALA A 104 -10.77 61.14 -19.51
CA ALA A 104 -10.61 59.84 -18.84
C ALA A 104 -10.74 58.69 -19.84
N CYS A 105 -9.69 57.89 -19.97
CA CYS A 105 -9.57 56.73 -20.86
C CYS A 105 -9.75 55.43 -20.07
N GLN A 106 -10.55 54.51 -20.61
CA GLN A 106 -10.74 53.17 -20.08
C GLN A 106 -10.50 52.14 -21.20
N TYR A 107 -9.56 51.24 -20.99
CA TYR A 107 -9.18 50.19 -21.92
C TYR A 107 -9.30 48.83 -21.23
N ILE A 108 -10.07 47.92 -21.83
CA ILE A 108 -10.30 46.58 -21.31
C ILE A 108 -10.04 45.55 -22.42
N PRO A 109 -8.77 45.19 -22.69
CA PRO A 109 -8.46 44.10 -23.59
C PRO A 109 -8.62 42.75 -22.87
N PRO A 110 -9.39 41.79 -23.44
CA PRO A 110 -9.41 40.42 -22.96
C PRO A 110 -8.17 39.66 -23.45
N GLY A 111 -7.62 38.75 -22.65
CA GLY A 111 -6.44 37.97 -23.02
C GLY A 111 -6.43 36.57 -22.44
N ILE A 112 -5.81 35.64 -23.17
CA ILE A 112 -5.39 34.35 -22.63
C ILE A 112 -3.94 34.53 -22.19
N LEU A 113 -3.73 34.61 -20.88
CA LEU A 113 -2.42 34.88 -20.29
C LEU A 113 -1.75 33.56 -19.93
N LYS A 114 -0.58 33.28 -20.52
CA LYS A 114 0.30 32.19 -20.13
C LYS A 114 1.44 32.76 -19.29
N SER A 115 1.59 32.27 -18.08
CA SER A 115 2.62 32.74 -17.14
C SER A 115 3.49 31.59 -16.66
N THR A 116 4.79 31.84 -16.46
CA THR A 116 5.66 30.87 -15.79
C THR A 116 5.33 30.84 -14.30
N CYS A 117 5.12 29.63 -13.77
CA CYS A 117 4.76 29.39 -12.38
C CYS A 117 5.49 28.17 -11.83
N TYR A 118 6.20 28.35 -10.72
CA TYR A 118 6.85 27.23 -10.02
C TYR A 118 5.81 26.39 -9.29
N ILE A 119 5.66 25.12 -9.69
CA ILE A 119 4.72 24.17 -9.12
C ILE A 119 5.43 23.27 -8.10
N ASP A 120 4.95 23.23 -6.86
CA ASP A 120 5.50 22.40 -5.79
C ASP A 120 4.68 21.13 -5.60
N VAL A 121 5.23 19.98 -6.01
CA VAL A 121 4.55 18.68 -6.01
C VAL A 121 4.70 17.90 -4.70
N ARG A 122 5.36 18.45 -3.67
CA ARG A 122 5.63 17.75 -2.39
C ARG A 122 4.41 17.10 -1.76
N TRP A 123 3.28 17.81 -1.73
CA TRP A 123 2.05 17.37 -1.06
C TRP A 123 0.98 16.83 -2.00
N PHE A 124 1.30 16.60 -3.28
CA PHE A 124 0.35 16.09 -4.28
C PHE A 124 -0.38 14.82 -3.78
N PRO A 125 -1.71 14.71 -3.95
CA PRO A 125 -2.62 15.65 -4.63
C PRO A 125 -3.25 16.72 -3.70
N PHE A 126 -2.80 16.84 -2.44
CA PHE A 126 -3.30 17.79 -1.44
C PHE A 126 -2.60 19.16 -1.51
N ASP A 127 -2.15 19.55 -2.70
CA ASP A 127 -1.32 20.71 -2.96
C ASP A 127 -2.10 22.03 -3.08
N ILE A 128 -1.45 23.12 -2.68
CA ILE A 128 -1.88 24.50 -2.91
C ILE A 128 -0.77 25.18 -3.69
N GLN A 129 -1.09 25.64 -4.89
CA GLN A 129 -0.14 26.32 -5.77
C GLN A 129 -0.36 27.83 -5.72
N LYS A 130 0.73 28.58 -5.91
CA LYS A 130 0.74 30.05 -5.95
C LYS A 130 1.47 30.50 -7.18
N CYS A 131 0.73 31.08 -8.12
CA CYS A 131 1.25 31.52 -9.40
C CYS A 131 1.14 33.03 -9.53
N ASP A 132 2.26 33.69 -9.79
CA ASP A 132 2.32 35.14 -9.92
C ASP A 132 2.03 35.58 -11.37
N LEU A 133 1.17 36.56 -11.54
CA LEU A 133 0.98 37.31 -12.79
C LEU A 133 1.61 38.69 -12.60
N LYS A 134 2.83 38.89 -13.11
CA LYS A 134 3.61 40.10 -12.89
C LYS A 134 3.49 41.08 -14.06
N PHE A 135 2.81 42.20 -13.86
CA PHE A 135 2.61 43.25 -14.86
C PHE A 135 3.46 44.50 -14.58
N GLY A 136 3.98 45.13 -15.63
CA GLY A 136 4.66 46.41 -15.54
C GLY A 136 4.84 47.07 -16.92
N SER A 137 5.24 48.34 -16.94
CA SER A 137 5.61 49.02 -18.19
C SER A 137 6.98 48.54 -18.67
N TRP A 138 7.13 48.31 -19.97
CA TRP A 138 8.40 47.85 -20.54
C TRP A 138 9.39 48.99 -20.82
N THR A 139 8.89 50.14 -21.27
CA THR A 139 9.70 51.28 -21.73
C THR A 139 9.68 52.48 -20.80
N HIS A 140 8.66 52.64 -19.95
CA HIS A 140 8.55 53.75 -19.01
C HIS A 140 9.00 53.34 -17.61
N ASN A 141 9.84 54.18 -17.00
CA ASN A 141 10.22 54.05 -15.59
C ASN A 141 9.20 54.75 -14.67
N GLY A 142 9.36 54.55 -13.36
CA GLY A 142 8.50 55.13 -12.31
C GLY A 142 8.53 56.66 -12.17
N TRP A 143 9.39 57.35 -12.90
CA TRP A 143 9.36 58.82 -13.00
C TRP A 143 8.45 59.30 -14.13
N LEU A 144 8.21 58.46 -15.14
CA LEU A 144 7.39 58.77 -16.31
C LEU A 144 5.98 58.14 -16.23
N LEU A 145 5.86 56.97 -15.61
CA LEU A 145 4.60 56.23 -15.45
C LEU A 145 4.52 55.67 -14.04
N ASP A 146 3.47 56.05 -13.31
CA ASP A 146 3.15 55.49 -11.99
C ASP A 146 1.99 54.48 -12.14
N LEU A 147 2.30 53.20 -11.89
CA LEU A 147 1.35 52.10 -12.01
C LEU A 147 0.65 51.89 -10.66
N GLN A 148 -0.64 52.22 -10.59
CA GLN A 148 -1.48 52.07 -9.41
C GLN A 148 -2.35 50.81 -9.52
N MET A 149 -2.56 50.12 -8.40
CA MET A 149 -3.26 48.84 -8.37
C MET A 149 -4.71 49.01 -7.92
N GLN A 150 -5.66 48.54 -8.73
CA GLN A 150 -7.06 48.38 -8.33
C GLN A 150 -7.31 46.99 -7.73
N ALA A 151 -8.45 46.82 -7.07
CA ALA A 151 -8.88 45.53 -6.54
C ALA A 151 -9.14 44.51 -7.67
N VAL A 152 -8.80 43.24 -7.43
CA VAL A 152 -9.10 42.14 -8.36
C VAL A 152 -10.60 41.84 -8.33
N ASP A 153 -11.23 41.76 -9.49
CA ASP A 153 -12.61 41.32 -9.64
C ASP A 153 -12.68 39.82 -9.95
N ILE A 154 -13.40 39.09 -9.11
CA ILE A 154 -13.62 37.64 -9.18
C ILE A 154 -15.13 37.34 -9.33
N SER A 155 -15.99 38.38 -9.42
CA SER A 155 -17.45 38.24 -9.47
C SER A 155 -17.97 37.45 -10.69
N THR A 156 -17.19 37.42 -11.76
CA THR A 156 -17.49 36.73 -13.02
C THR A 156 -16.69 35.42 -13.20
N TYR A 157 -16.03 34.94 -12.14
CA TYR A 157 -15.20 33.74 -12.20
C TYR A 157 -16.03 32.46 -12.43
N ILE A 158 -15.63 31.67 -13.42
CA ILE A 158 -16.18 30.35 -13.72
C ILE A 158 -15.31 29.30 -12.99
N PRO A 159 -15.87 28.50 -12.07
CA PRO A 159 -15.10 27.50 -11.32
C PRO A 159 -14.55 26.40 -12.24
N ASN A 160 -13.30 26.01 -12.01
CA ASN A 160 -12.64 24.93 -12.73
C ASN A 160 -12.94 23.56 -12.04
N GLY A 161 -13.03 22.49 -12.83
CA GLY A 161 -13.38 21.14 -12.36
C GLY A 161 -12.24 20.38 -11.67
N GLU A 162 -11.01 20.87 -11.78
CA GLU A 162 -9.80 20.32 -11.15
C GLU A 162 -9.23 21.28 -10.09
N TRP A 163 -9.30 22.59 -10.33
CA TRP A 163 -8.69 23.62 -9.47
C TRP A 163 -9.72 24.53 -8.80
N ASP A 164 -9.70 24.57 -7.47
CA ASP A 164 -10.42 25.55 -6.68
C ASP A 164 -9.60 26.83 -6.50
N LEU A 165 -10.19 27.97 -6.89
CA LEU A 165 -9.62 29.28 -6.62
C LEU A 165 -9.81 29.62 -5.14
N VAL A 166 -8.71 29.92 -4.43
CA VAL A 166 -8.74 30.30 -3.02
C VAL A 166 -8.80 31.81 -2.87
N GLU A 167 -7.84 32.52 -3.48
CA GLU A 167 -7.71 33.97 -3.44
C GLU A 167 -6.80 34.49 -4.56
N VAL A 168 -6.91 35.77 -4.89
CA VAL A 168 -5.99 36.48 -5.81
C VAL A 168 -5.53 37.80 -5.18
N PRO A 169 -4.66 37.77 -4.16
CA PRO A 169 -4.05 39.00 -3.64
C PRO A 169 -3.22 39.72 -4.70
N GLY A 170 -3.42 41.03 -4.81
CA GLY A 170 -2.56 41.92 -5.58
C GLY A 170 -1.54 42.62 -4.70
N LYS A 171 -0.34 42.86 -5.24
CA LYS A 171 0.73 43.62 -4.60
C LYS A 171 1.47 44.51 -5.60
N ARG A 172 1.52 45.81 -5.34
CA ARG A 172 2.42 46.76 -6.02
C ARG A 172 3.84 46.66 -5.44
N ASN A 173 4.85 46.58 -6.29
CA ASN A 173 6.26 46.65 -5.94
C ASN A 173 6.93 47.80 -6.70
N GLU A 174 8.04 48.31 -6.16
CA GLU A 174 8.97 49.18 -6.89
C GLU A 174 10.35 48.54 -6.82
N LEU A 175 10.92 48.22 -7.98
CA LEU A 175 12.23 47.56 -8.08
C LEU A 175 13.25 48.50 -8.72
N TYR A 176 14.47 48.47 -8.18
CA TYR A 176 15.64 49.11 -8.78
C TYR A 176 16.51 48.00 -9.38
N TYR A 177 16.54 47.90 -10.71
CA TYR A 177 17.35 46.92 -11.42
C TYR A 177 18.81 47.37 -11.52
N GLU A 178 19.77 46.44 -11.51
CA GLU A 178 21.21 46.76 -11.52
C GLU A 178 21.67 47.58 -12.75
N CYS A 179 20.90 47.57 -13.85
CA CYS A 179 21.17 48.33 -15.06
C CYS A 179 20.79 49.83 -14.97
N CYS A 180 19.89 50.22 -14.06
CA CYS A 180 19.24 51.53 -14.04
C CYS A 180 19.25 52.15 -12.63
N LYS A 181 19.15 53.48 -12.53
CA LYS A 181 19.03 54.20 -11.25
C LYS A 181 17.57 54.50 -10.89
N GLU A 182 16.69 54.36 -11.87
CA GLU A 182 15.29 54.69 -11.83
C GLU A 182 14.48 53.50 -11.31
N PRO A 183 13.43 53.74 -10.49
CA PRO A 183 12.52 52.67 -10.07
C PRO A 183 11.69 52.19 -11.25
N TYR A 184 11.39 50.90 -11.28
CA TYR A 184 10.40 50.30 -12.16
C TYR A 184 9.24 49.80 -11.30
N PRO A 185 8.05 50.43 -11.38
CA PRO A 185 6.86 49.97 -10.68
C PRO A 185 6.28 48.75 -11.39
N ASP A 186 5.94 47.73 -10.61
CA ASP A 186 5.25 46.54 -11.08
C ASP A 186 4.08 46.18 -10.15
N VAL A 187 3.10 45.46 -10.69
CA VAL A 187 1.94 44.95 -9.95
C VAL A 187 1.88 43.45 -10.18
N THR A 188 2.02 42.68 -9.11
CA THR A 188 1.91 41.23 -9.12
C THR A 188 0.57 40.81 -8.56
N PHE A 189 -0.20 40.02 -9.31
CA PHE A 189 -1.38 39.33 -8.81
C PHE A 189 -1.04 37.86 -8.58
N THR A 190 -1.07 37.39 -7.33
CA THR A 190 -0.74 35.99 -6.98
C THR A 190 -2.01 35.15 -6.98
N VAL A 191 -2.24 34.37 -8.03
CA VAL A 191 -3.34 33.40 -8.10
C VAL A 191 -3.02 32.23 -7.17
N THR A 192 -3.78 32.12 -6.07
CA THR A 192 -3.66 31.00 -5.12
C THR A 192 -4.78 30.00 -5.38
N MET A 193 -4.40 28.78 -5.76
CA MET A 193 -5.31 27.72 -6.20
C MET A 193 -5.01 26.40 -5.48
N ARG A 194 -6.04 25.57 -5.28
CA ARG A 194 -5.98 24.29 -4.58
C ARG A 194 -6.52 23.19 -5.49
N ARG A 195 -5.85 22.04 -5.52
CA ARG A 195 -6.31 20.89 -6.32
C ARG A 195 -7.51 20.18 -5.66
N ARG A 196 -8.49 19.76 -6.46
CA ARG A 196 -9.59 18.88 -6.05
C ARG A 196 -9.11 17.43 -5.96
N THR A 197 -9.27 16.79 -4.81
CA THR A 197 -8.53 15.56 -4.49
C THR A 197 -9.27 14.28 -4.85
N LEU A 198 -10.60 14.36 -4.96
CA LEU A 198 -11.51 13.21 -5.10
C LEU A 198 -11.14 12.26 -6.24
N TYR A 199 -10.80 12.76 -7.44
CA TYR A 199 -10.41 11.93 -8.58
C TYR A 199 -9.17 11.06 -8.27
N TYR A 200 -8.13 11.67 -7.71
CA TYR A 200 -6.89 10.99 -7.34
C TYR A 200 -7.10 10.05 -6.14
N GLY A 201 -7.94 10.42 -5.18
CA GLY A 201 -8.33 9.55 -4.08
C GLY A 201 -8.99 8.25 -4.56
N LEU A 202 -9.99 8.35 -5.44
CA LEU A 202 -10.70 7.18 -5.96
C LEU A 202 -9.84 6.34 -6.91
N ASN A 203 -9.08 6.97 -7.82
CA ASN A 203 -8.37 6.24 -8.88
C ASN A 203 -6.94 5.83 -8.52
N LEU A 204 -6.28 6.50 -7.57
CA LEU A 204 -4.90 6.16 -7.16
C LEU A 204 -4.85 5.49 -5.78
N LEU A 205 -5.55 6.03 -4.78
CA LEU A 205 -5.42 5.56 -3.40
C LEU A 205 -6.21 4.26 -3.15
N ILE A 206 -7.46 4.15 -3.62
CA ILE A 206 -8.27 2.94 -3.43
C ILE A 206 -7.61 1.68 -4.04
N PRO A 207 -7.15 1.66 -5.30
CA PRO A 207 -6.49 0.47 -5.85
C PRO A 207 -5.21 0.11 -5.11
N CYS A 208 -4.43 1.10 -4.64
CA CYS A 208 -3.24 0.84 -3.84
C CYS A 208 -3.55 0.15 -2.50
N VAL A 209 -4.58 0.61 -1.79
CA VAL A 209 -5.02 0.00 -0.53
C VAL A 209 -5.54 -1.42 -0.76
N LEU A 210 -6.28 -1.66 -1.85
CA LEU A 210 -6.75 -2.99 -2.24
C LEU A 210 -5.60 -3.94 -2.56
N ILE A 211 -4.63 -3.52 -3.38
CA ILE A 211 -3.44 -4.34 -3.73
C ILE A 211 -2.60 -4.64 -2.47
N SER A 212 -2.44 -3.66 -1.58
CA SER A 212 -1.76 -3.84 -0.29
C SER A 212 -2.49 -4.84 0.62
N GLY A 213 -3.83 -4.82 0.63
CA GLY A 213 -4.66 -5.81 1.33
C GLY A 213 -4.51 -7.21 0.75
N LEU A 214 -4.47 -7.35 -0.58
CA LEU A 214 -4.21 -8.63 -1.26
C LEU A 214 -2.82 -9.19 -0.92
N ALA A 215 -1.80 -8.35 -0.82
CA ALA A 215 -0.45 -8.77 -0.40
C ALA A 215 -0.43 -9.34 1.04
N LEU A 216 -1.18 -8.74 1.97
CA LEU A 216 -1.34 -9.29 3.32
C LEU A 216 -2.12 -10.61 3.32
N LEU A 217 -3.09 -10.78 2.41
CA LEU A 217 -3.87 -12.00 2.27
C LEU A 217 -3.03 -13.23 1.89
N VAL A 218 -1.88 -13.04 1.22
CA VAL A 218 -0.95 -14.14 0.89
C VAL A 218 -0.45 -14.87 2.15
N PHE A 219 -0.25 -14.16 3.26
CA PHE A 219 0.13 -14.74 4.56
C PHE A 219 -1.05 -15.34 5.35
N LEU A 220 -2.28 -15.22 4.86
CA LEU A 220 -3.43 -15.94 5.42
C LEU A 220 -3.65 -17.29 4.75
N LEU A 221 -3.24 -17.43 3.48
CA LEU A 221 -3.45 -18.65 2.71
C LEU A 221 -2.51 -19.78 3.18
N PRO A 222 -3.01 -21.00 3.46
CA PRO A 222 -2.18 -22.13 3.85
C PRO A 222 -1.29 -22.59 2.69
N ALA A 223 -0.10 -23.09 3.03
CA ALA A 223 0.89 -23.55 2.06
C ALA A 223 0.45 -24.81 1.29
N ASP A 224 -0.39 -25.66 1.90
CA ASP A 224 -0.88 -26.91 1.29
C ASP A 224 -1.77 -26.68 0.04
N SER A 225 -2.29 -25.46 -0.18
CA SER A 225 -3.16 -25.15 -1.32
C SER A 225 -2.43 -24.97 -2.66
N GLY A 226 -1.10 -24.84 -2.68
CA GLY A 226 -0.29 -24.61 -3.91
C GLY A 226 -0.41 -23.20 -4.52
N GLU A 227 -1.62 -22.63 -4.53
CA GLU A 227 -1.94 -21.31 -5.13
C GLU A 227 -1.23 -20.11 -4.48
N LYS A 228 -0.57 -20.30 -3.33
CA LYS A 228 0.12 -19.23 -2.58
C LYS A 228 1.21 -18.52 -3.41
N ILE A 229 1.92 -19.26 -4.27
CA ILE A 229 2.94 -18.69 -5.17
C ILE A 229 2.27 -17.87 -6.28
N SER A 230 1.22 -18.44 -6.89
CA SER A 230 0.45 -17.82 -7.98
C SER A 230 -0.13 -16.47 -7.54
N LEU A 231 -0.75 -16.43 -6.35
CA LEU A 231 -1.27 -15.20 -5.74
C LEU A 231 -0.15 -14.18 -5.44
N GLY A 232 0.99 -14.62 -4.92
CA GLY A 232 2.12 -13.73 -4.63
C GLY A 232 2.71 -13.06 -5.89
N ILE A 233 2.89 -13.83 -6.96
CA ILE A 233 3.44 -13.33 -8.24
C ILE A 233 2.44 -12.38 -8.93
N THR A 234 1.16 -12.72 -8.95
CA THR A 234 0.13 -11.87 -9.58
C THR A 234 -0.05 -10.54 -8.86
N VAL A 235 -0.01 -10.51 -7.52
CA VAL A 235 0.00 -9.27 -6.73
C VAL A 235 1.22 -8.41 -7.02
N LEU A 236 2.42 -9.01 -7.13
CA LEU A 236 3.65 -8.29 -7.46
C LEU A 236 3.57 -7.64 -8.86
N LEU A 237 3.11 -8.40 -9.86
CA LEU A 237 2.95 -7.91 -11.23
C LEU A 237 1.88 -6.80 -11.33
N SER A 238 0.74 -6.97 -10.65
CA SER A 238 -0.31 -5.96 -10.62
C SER A 238 0.18 -4.66 -9.99
N LEU A 239 0.97 -4.75 -8.92
CA LEU A 239 1.59 -3.59 -8.30
C LEU A 239 2.59 -2.91 -9.24
N THR A 240 3.49 -3.63 -9.92
CA THR A 240 4.46 -2.99 -10.81
C THR A 240 3.80 -2.29 -12.00
N VAL A 241 2.73 -2.85 -12.57
CA VAL A 241 1.95 -2.19 -13.63
C VAL A 241 1.26 -0.92 -13.10
N PHE A 242 0.66 -0.98 -11.92
CA PHE A 242 0.02 0.19 -11.30
C PHE A 242 1.04 1.31 -10.97
N MET A 243 2.23 0.94 -10.50
CA MET A 243 3.34 1.86 -10.26
C MET A 243 3.80 2.57 -11.54
N LEU A 244 3.86 1.85 -12.67
CA LEU A 244 4.22 2.45 -13.96
C LEU A 244 3.17 3.45 -14.44
N LEU A 245 1.88 3.12 -14.33
CA LEU A 245 0.78 4.04 -14.62
C LEU A 245 0.87 5.33 -13.78
N VAL A 246 1.18 5.20 -12.48
CA VAL A 246 1.36 6.35 -11.58
C VAL A 246 2.60 7.19 -11.95
N ALA A 247 3.66 6.57 -12.46
CA ALA A 247 4.86 7.27 -12.92
C ALA A 247 4.65 8.06 -14.22
N GLU A 248 3.68 7.68 -15.07
CA GLU A 248 3.34 8.41 -16.30
C GLU A 248 2.51 9.67 -16.05
N ILE A 249 1.66 9.68 -15.02
CA ILE A 249 0.80 10.83 -14.68
C ILE A 249 1.47 11.90 -13.81
N MET A 250 2.59 11.58 -13.15
CA MET A 250 3.32 12.55 -12.32
C MET A 250 4.46 13.18 -13.12
N PRO A 251 4.64 14.52 -13.11
CA PRO A 251 5.75 15.15 -13.81
C PRO A 251 7.08 14.74 -13.19
N ALA A 252 8.03 14.34 -14.04
CA ALA A 252 9.37 13.92 -13.65
C ALA A 252 10.23 15.12 -13.19
N THR A 253 10.00 15.56 -11.94
CA THR A 253 10.72 16.67 -11.29
C THR A 253 11.69 16.12 -10.24
N SER A 254 12.92 16.63 -10.24
CA SER A 254 13.98 16.22 -9.30
C SER A 254 13.98 17.00 -7.99
N ASP A 255 13.39 18.20 -8.00
CA ASP A 255 13.57 19.20 -6.95
C ASP A 255 12.82 18.83 -5.66
N SER A 256 11.78 18.00 -5.79
CA SER A 256 11.08 17.41 -4.66
C SER A 256 10.40 16.09 -5.04
N VAL A 257 10.40 15.12 -4.11
CA VAL A 257 9.74 13.82 -4.31
C VAL A 257 8.33 13.88 -3.72
N PRO A 258 7.25 13.68 -4.52
CA PRO A 258 5.88 13.73 -4.02
C PRO A 258 5.63 12.74 -2.88
N LEU A 259 4.85 13.17 -1.88
CA LEU A 259 4.44 12.33 -0.75
C LEU A 259 3.77 11.02 -1.22
N ILE A 260 2.92 11.09 -2.26
CA ILE A 260 2.28 9.91 -2.85
C ILE A 260 3.32 8.96 -3.49
N ALA A 261 4.39 9.49 -4.09
CA ALA A 261 5.46 8.67 -4.67
C ALA A 261 6.28 7.97 -3.58
N GLN A 262 6.50 8.62 -2.44
CA GLN A 262 7.12 8.00 -1.27
C GLN A 262 6.26 6.87 -0.68
N TYR A 263 4.94 7.09 -0.56
CA TYR A 263 3.98 6.05 -0.17
C TYR A 263 4.08 4.85 -1.10
N PHE A 264 3.97 5.08 -2.41
CA PHE A 264 4.05 4.06 -3.43
C PHE A 264 5.37 3.28 -3.43
N ALA A 265 6.51 3.96 -3.31
CA ALA A 265 7.82 3.33 -3.19
C ALA A 265 7.95 2.48 -1.91
N SER A 266 7.44 2.96 -0.77
CA SER A 266 7.45 2.20 0.48
C SER A 266 6.55 0.96 0.40
N THR A 267 5.35 1.08 -0.18
CA THR A 267 4.43 -0.04 -0.44
C THR A 267 5.07 -1.07 -1.38
N MET A 268 5.75 -0.62 -2.43
CA MET A 268 6.47 -1.51 -3.34
C MET A 268 7.62 -2.26 -2.66
N MET A 269 8.36 -1.61 -1.75
CA MET A 269 9.37 -2.28 -0.95
C MET A 269 8.76 -3.32 0.01
N ILE A 270 7.65 -3.01 0.67
CA ILE A 270 6.92 -3.94 1.55
C ILE A 270 6.47 -5.18 0.76
N VAL A 271 5.81 -4.98 -0.39
CA VAL A 271 5.24 -6.06 -1.21
C VAL A 271 6.35 -6.90 -1.86
N GLY A 272 7.46 -6.27 -2.28
CA GLY A 272 8.64 -6.98 -2.76
C GLY A 272 9.25 -7.89 -1.68
N LEU A 273 9.46 -7.35 -0.48
CA LEU A 273 9.95 -8.13 0.67
C LEU A 273 8.95 -9.23 1.09
N SER A 274 7.65 -8.97 1.03
CA SER A 274 6.65 -9.97 1.40
C SER A 274 6.68 -11.19 0.49
N VAL A 275 6.83 -10.98 -0.83
CA VAL A 275 6.92 -12.09 -1.81
C VAL A 275 8.22 -12.88 -1.65
N VAL A 276 9.36 -12.24 -1.34
CA VAL A 276 10.60 -12.96 -1.02
C VAL A 276 10.41 -13.84 0.23
N VAL A 277 9.75 -13.31 1.26
CA VAL A 277 9.48 -14.06 2.49
C VAL A 277 8.49 -15.21 2.28
N THR A 278 7.46 -15.07 1.46
CA THR A 278 6.52 -16.18 1.20
C THR A 278 7.19 -17.35 0.47
N VAL A 279 8.16 -17.07 -0.42
CA VAL A 279 9.00 -18.12 -1.03
C VAL A 279 9.84 -18.85 0.03
N LEU A 280 10.46 -18.13 0.98
CA LEU A 280 11.20 -18.74 2.09
C LEU A 280 10.31 -19.57 3.02
N VAL A 281 9.10 -19.09 3.34
CA VAL A 281 8.09 -19.84 4.11
C VAL A 281 7.71 -21.14 3.41
N LEU A 282 7.51 -21.10 2.09
CA LEU A 282 7.19 -22.28 1.29
C LEU A 282 8.35 -23.27 1.18
N GLN A 283 9.59 -22.77 1.13
CA GLN A 283 10.80 -23.60 1.21
C GLN A 283 10.89 -24.31 2.57
N PHE A 284 10.61 -23.62 3.69
CA PHE A 284 10.56 -24.26 5.00
C PHE A 284 9.38 -25.24 5.16
N HIS A 285 8.24 -24.97 4.52
CA HIS A 285 7.07 -25.85 4.58
C HIS A 285 7.28 -27.20 3.86
N HIS A 286 8.02 -27.19 2.76
CA HIS A 286 8.34 -28.37 1.96
C HIS A 286 9.76 -28.89 2.20
N HIS A 287 10.35 -28.58 3.37
CA HIS A 287 11.71 -29.01 3.71
C HIS A 287 11.80 -30.54 3.80
N ASP A 288 12.79 -31.12 3.11
CA ASP A 288 12.97 -32.58 3.03
C ASP A 288 13.31 -33.18 4.41
N PRO A 289 12.59 -34.20 4.91
CA PRO A 289 12.89 -34.85 6.19
C PRO A 289 14.28 -35.51 6.25
N GLN A 290 14.94 -35.79 5.12
CA GLN A 290 16.34 -36.22 5.10
C GLN A 290 17.35 -35.06 5.21
N GLY A 291 16.89 -33.81 4.98
CA GLY A 291 17.67 -32.58 5.00
C GLY A 291 18.04 -32.04 6.38
N GLY A 292 18.43 -32.92 7.32
CA GLY A 292 18.98 -32.55 8.63
C GLY A 292 17.97 -32.02 9.67
N LYS A 293 18.35 -32.11 10.95
CA LYS A 293 17.53 -31.64 12.09
C LYS A 293 17.63 -30.11 12.21
N MET A 294 16.49 -29.44 12.46
CA MET A 294 16.41 -27.97 12.55
C MET A 294 17.47 -27.39 13.52
N PRO A 295 18.24 -26.36 13.13
CA PRO A 295 19.30 -25.82 13.98
C PRO A 295 18.77 -25.37 15.34
N ARG A 296 19.53 -25.64 16.41
CA ARG A 296 19.07 -25.37 17.79
C ARG A 296 18.66 -23.91 18.02
N TRP A 297 19.33 -22.96 17.36
CA TRP A 297 18.99 -21.54 17.43
C TRP A 297 17.66 -21.22 16.75
N VAL A 298 17.41 -21.73 15.53
CA VAL A 298 16.12 -21.61 14.82
C VAL A 298 14.99 -22.19 15.66
N ARG A 299 15.22 -23.36 16.29
CA ARG A 299 14.24 -24.03 17.15
C ARG A 299 13.85 -23.19 18.36
N VAL A 300 14.81 -22.50 19.00
CA VAL A 300 14.53 -21.62 20.15
C VAL A 300 13.81 -20.33 19.72
N ILE A 301 14.25 -19.71 18.63
CA ILE A 301 13.63 -18.47 18.14
C ILE A 301 12.19 -18.73 17.68
N LEU A 302 11.97 -19.69 16.77
CA LEU A 302 10.65 -19.91 16.19
C LEU A 302 9.69 -20.62 17.16
N LEU A 303 10.08 -21.77 17.72
CA LEU A 303 9.15 -22.59 18.52
C LEU A 303 8.94 -22.10 19.95
N ASN A 304 9.77 -21.19 20.46
CA ASN A 304 9.65 -20.68 21.83
C ASN A 304 9.35 -19.17 21.82
N TRP A 305 10.19 -18.35 21.18
CA TRP A 305 10.03 -16.88 21.23
C TRP A 305 8.88 -16.38 20.34
N CYS A 306 8.88 -16.73 19.05
CA CYS A 306 7.83 -16.34 18.11
C CYS A 306 6.49 -17.01 18.41
N ALA A 307 6.49 -18.31 18.77
CA ALA A 307 5.26 -19.01 19.13
C ALA A 307 4.60 -18.44 20.41
N TRP A 308 5.40 -18.02 21.41
CA TRP A 308 4.89 -17.32 22.60
C TRP A 308 4.30 -15.95 22.24
N PHE A 309 5.01 -15.16 21.43
CA PHE A 309 4.56 -13.85 20.96
C PHE A 309 3.24 -13.93 20.16
N LEU A 310 3.12 -14.93 19.27
CA LEU A 310 1.94 -15.18 18.46
C LEU A 310 0.84 -16.00 19.18
N ARG A 311 1.05 -16.38 20.45
CA ARG A 311 0.12 -17.19 21.25
C ARG A 311 -0.29 -18.53 20.61
N MET A 312 0.55 -19.10 19.75
CA MET A 312 0.28 -20.38 19.10
C MET A 312 0.62 -21.55 20.03
N LYS A 313 -0.35 -22.41 20.33
CA LYS A 313 -0.11 -23.68 21.03
C LYS A 313 0.77 -24.60 20.18
N LYS A 314 1.79 -25.19 20.80
CA LYS A 314 2.68 -26.14 20.14
C LYS A 314 1.95 -27.48 19.89
N PRO A 315 2.00 -28.05 18.67
CA PRO A 315 1.44 -29.38 18.44
C PRO A 315 2.17 -30.43 19.29
N GLY A 316 1.39 -31.29 19.96
CA GLY A 316 1.90 -32.43 20.73
C GLY A 316 1.96 -32.26 22.26
N GLU A 317 1.58 -31.12 22.82
CA GLU A 317 1.59 -30.93 24.29
C GLU A 317 0.59 -31.86 25.03
N GLU A 318 -0.54 -32.19 24.39
CA GLU A 318 -1.55 -33.10 24.94
C GLU A 318 -1.10 -34.58 24.98
N ARG A 319 -0.23 -35.02 24.05
CA ARG A 319 0.22 -36.43 24.01
C ARG A 319 1.12 -36.84 25.18
N LYS A 320 1.75 -35.88 25.88
CA LYS A 320 2.62 -36.17 27.04
C LYS A 320 1.90 -36.28 28.37
N ALA A 321 0.63 -35.87 28.45
CA ALA A 321 -0.12 -35.90 29.70
C ALA A 321 -0.57 -37.31 30.12
N ASN A 322 -0.64 -38.27 29.19
CA ASN A 322 -1.39 -39.52 29.40
C ASN A 322 -0.60 -40.83 29.26
N TYR A 323 0.74 -40.78 29.31
CA TYR A 323 1.59 -41.99 29.39
C TYR A 323 2.69 -41.85 30.46
N LYS A 324 2.28 -41.69 31.72
CA LYS A 324 3.11 -42.14 32.85
C LYS A 324 2.89 -43.64 33.05
N TYR A 325 3.73 -44.46 32.42
CA TYR A 325 4.00 -45.78 32.96
C TYR A 325 4.82 -45.59 34.23
N ASP A 326 4.20 -45.80 35.38
CA ASP A 326 4.86 -45.70 36.66
C ASP A 326 5.61 -47.01 36.94
N HIS A 327 6.91 -47.01 36.71
CA HIS A 327 7.78 -48.12 37.10
C HIS A 327 9.12 -47.58 37.60
N SER A 328 9.32 -47.67 38.92
CA SER A 328 10.64 -47.63 39.54
C SER A 328 10.95 -48.99 40.16
N PRO A 329 12.18 -49.52 40.05
CA PRO A 329 12.51 -50.86 40.50
C PRO A 329 13.07 -50.87 41.93
N ALA A 330 12.79 -51.94 42.67
CA ALA A 330 13.59 -52.37 43.81
C ALA A 330 13.58 -53.90 43.88
N HIS A 331 14.75 -54.53 43.77
CA HIS A 331 14.91 -55.96 44.00
C HIS A 331 14.74 -56.27 45.50
N HIS A 332 14.08 -57.37 45.83
CA HIS A 332 14.62 -58.39 46.74
C HIS A 332 13.83 -59.70 46.58
N ALA A 333 14.50 -60.84 46.78
CA ALA A 333 13.97 -62.17 46.49
C ALA A 333 13.18 -62.76 47.66
N SER A 334 12.15 -63.56 47.36
CA SER A 334 11.82 -64.85 48.03
C SER A 334 10.61 -65.50 47.35
N ALA A 335 10.56 -66.84 47.36
CA ALA A 335 9.46 -67.61 46.80
C ALA A 335 8.46 -68.05 47.89
N SER A 336 7.15 -67.88 47.66
CA SER A 336 6.11 -68.83 48.12
C SER A 336 4.67 -68.40 47.73
N SER A 337 3.81 -69.43 47.61
CA SER A 337 2.35 -69.43 47.84
C SER A 337 1.42 -68.49 47.07
N ILE A 338 0.64 -69.14 46.19
CA ILE A 338 -0.76 -68.82 45.88
C ILE A 338 -1.56 -68.56 47.16
N GLN A 339 -2.39 -67.50 47.21
CA GLN A 339 -3.74 -67.64 47.81
C GLN A 339 -4.76 -66.64 47.24
N MET A 340 -5.96 -67.16 46.96
CA MET A 340 -7.16 -66.43 46.53
C MET A 340 -7.96 -65.89 47.71
N GLY A 341 -8.69 -64.79 47.47
CA GLY A 341 -9.81 -64.35 48.32
C GLY A 341 -10.09 -62.84 48.22
N VAL A 342 -11.30 -62.32 48.41
CA VAL A 342 -12.67 -62.88 48.47
C VAL A 342 -13.62 -61.73 48.05
N MET A 343 -14.67 -61.99 47.27
CA MET A 343 -15.77 -61.03 47.07
C MET A 343 -16.77 -61.10 48.25
N PRO A 344 -17.30 -59.95 48.69
CA PRO A 344 -18.68 -59.58 48.32
C PRO A 344 -18.83 -58.06 48.02
N GLY A 345 -19.87 -57.55 47.34
CA GLY A 345 -20.98 -58.21 46.66
C GLY A 345 -22.21 -57.28 46.53
N GLN A 346 -22.51 -56.80 45.30
CA GLN A 346 -23.83 -56.33 44.79
C GLN A 346 -24.57 -55.15 45.52
N PRO A 347 -25.64 -54.53 44.95
CA PRO A 347 -26.22 -54.68 43.60
C PRO A 347 -26.63 -53.38 42.82
N SER A 348 -26.75 -53.53 41.49
CA SER A 348 -27.79 -53.03 40.55
C SER A 348 -28.28 -51.56 40.50
N SER A 349 -28.22 -50.96 39.29
CA SER A 349 -29.35 -50.32 38.56
C SER A 349 -28.91 -49.91 37.13
N THR A 350 -29.18 -50.67 36.05
CA THR A 350 -30.38 -50.67 35.16
C THR A 350 -30.26 -49.86 33.84
N ASN A 351 -30.53 -50.57 32.73
CA ASN A 351 -31.12 -50.11 31.44
C ASN A 351 -30.23 -49.61 30.27
N SER A 352 -30.07 -50.51 29.29
CA SER A 352 -30.23 -50.37 27.82
C SER A 352 -30.93 -49.09 27.30
N THR A 353 -30.67 -48.47 26.13
CA THR A 353 -30.36 -48.91 24.72
C THR A 353 -29.65 -47.77 23.93
N THR A 354 -29.17 -47.82 22.66
CA THR A 354 -28.84 -48.86 21.62
C THR A 354 -27.83 -48.28 20.59
N ASN A 355 -27.06 -49.17 19.92
CA ASN A 355 -26.56 -49.16 18.53
C ASN A 355 -26.06 -47.88 17.81
N GLY A 356 -24.83 -47.93 17.26
CA GLY A 356 -24.45 -47.04 16.15
C GLY A 356 -22.99 -46.95 15.65
N HIS A 357 -22.30 -48.07 15.32
CA HIS A 357 -21.09 -48.11 14.44
C HIS A 357 -19.78 -47.45 14.97
N MET A 358 -18.55 -47.93 14.74
CA MET A 358 -17.99 -49.25 14.41
C MET A 358 -16.49 -49.19 14.79
N ASN A 359 -16.01 -50.06 15.67
CA ASN A 359 -14.60 -50.10 16.08
C ASN A 359 -14.00 -51.47 15.69
N LEU A 360 -12.96 -51.45 14.85
CA LEU A 360 -12.25 -52.66 14.40
C LEU A 360 -11.31 -53.16 15.52
N TYR A 361 -11.79 -54.13 16.30
CA TYR A 361 -10.94 -54.89 17.22
C TYR A 361 -10.41 -56.15 16.51
N PHE A 362 -9.09 -56.29 16.44
CA PHE A 362 -8.44 -57.50 15.94
C PHE A 362 -8.44 -58.57 17.04
N GLY A 363 -9.46 -59.44 17.04
CA GLY A 363 -9.54 -60.58 17.96
C GLY A 363 -8.69 -61.74 17.48
N TYR A 364 -7.79 -62.23 18.34
CA TYR A 364 -7.05 -63.48 18.09
C TYR A 364 -8.02 -64.67 18.19
N HIS A 365 -8.31 -65.32 17.07
CA HIS A 365 -9.07 -66.58 17.08
C HIS A 365 -8.15 -67.75 17.45
N SER A 366 -8.47 -68.42 18.56
CA SER A 366 -8.02 -69.80 18.76
C SER A 366 -8.71 -70.70 17.74
N ILE A 367 -7.96 -71.57 17.08
CA ILE A 367 -8.51 -72.67 16.27
C ILE A 367 -8.43 -73.92 17.12
N ASP A 368 -9.54 -74.29 17.75
CA ASP A 368 -9.72 -75.62 18.31
C ASP A 368 -9.89 -76.65 17.19
N SER A 369 -9.27 -77.81 17.35
CA SER A 369 -9.71 -79.06 16.73
C SER A 369 -10.10 -80.02 17.84
N ALA A 370 -11.31 -80.56 17.78
CA ALA A 370 -12.04 -81.05 18.95
C ALA A 370 -12.38 -82.56 18.90
N CYS A 371 -12.49 -83.14 20.11
CA CYS A 371 -13.13 -84.43 20.43
C CYS A 371 -12.38 -85.70 19.94
N CYS A 372 -12.46 -86.85 20.61
CA CYS A 372 -13.56 -87.38 21.44
C CYS A 372 -13.11 -88.12 22.74
N PRO A 373 -13.99 -88.19 23.74
CA PRO A 373 -14.06 -89.27 24.75
C PRO A 373 -15.31 -90.17 24.51
N PRO A 374 -15.65 -91.13 25.40
CA PRO A 374 -14.83 -92.14 26.07
C PRO A 374 -15.40 -93.57 25.91
N SER A 375 -14.59 -94.60 26.19
CA SER A 375 -14.99 -95.73 27.06
C SER A 375 -13.84 -96.70 27.30
N SER A 376 -13.86 -97.35 28.46
CA SER A 376 -12.93 -98.42 28.86
C SER A 376 -13.47 -99.78 28.46
N ASP A 377 -12.62 -100.68 27.95
CA ASP A 377 -12.72 -102.09 28.35
C ASP A 377 -11.39 -102.86 28.23
N SER A 378 -11.20 -103.78 29.17
CA SER A 378 -10.40 -105.02 29.14
C SER A 378 -8.90 -104.98 28.77
N GLY A 379 -8.07 -105.49 29.69
CA GLY A 379 -6.60 -105.53 29.58
C GLY A 379 -6.01 -106.74 28.84
N VAL A 380 -4.68 -106.74 28.71
CA VAL A 380 -3.90 -107.85 28.12
C VAL A 380 -2.96 -108.47 29.15
N SER A 381 -2.92 -109.80 29.13
CA SER A 381 -2.12 -110.68 29.97
C SER A 381 -0.60 -110.47 29.80
N CYS A 382 0.16 -110.80 30.85
CA CYS A 382 1.62 -110.85 30.78
C CYS A 382 2.13 -111.89 29.76
N SER A 383 3.19 -111.59 29.02
CA SER A 383 4.53 -112.18 29.22
C SER A 383 5.51 -112.01 28.03
N GLY A 384 6.80 -111.83 28.34
CA GLY A 384 7.89 -112.46 27.59
C GLY A 384 8.70 -111.64 26.56
N GLY A 385 9.91 -111.22 26.94
CA GLY A 385 11.11 -111.66 26.21
C GLY A 385 11.93 -110.68 25.35
N ARG A 386 13.09 -110.26 25.91
CA ARG A 386 14.41 -110.09 25.25
C ARG A 386 14.64 -109.06 24.11
N VAL A 387 15.32 -107.97 24.48
CA VAL A 387 16.65 -107.50 23.98
C VAL A 387 16.99 -107.70 22.48
N SER A 388 17.14 -106.59 21.73
CA SER A 388 18.43 -106.11 21.17
C SER A 388 18.27 -104.92 20.19
N GLY A 389 19.19 -103.93 20.22
CA GLY A 389 19.53 -103.07 19.06
C GLY A 389 18.85 -101.70 18.93
N SER A 390 19.67 -100.63 18.98
CA SER A 390 19.35 -99.20 18.72
C SER A 390 19.47 -98.86 17.19
N PRO A 391 19.23 -97.64 16.64
CA PRO A 391 18.96 -96.34 17.31
C PRO A 391 17.95 -95.35 16.62
N ASN A 392 17.87 -94.14 17.20
CA ASN A 392 17.44 -92.83 16.65
C ASN A 392 15.95 -92.42 16.69
N GLU A 393 15.51 -91.84 17.82
CA GLU A 393 14.44 -90.82 17.84
C GLU A 393 14.88 -89.44 18.37
N ASP A 394 15.73 -89.38 19.42
CA ASP A 394 16.16 -88.12 20.07
C ASP A 394 16.71 -87.03 19.11
N GLN A 395 17.34 -87.43 18.00
CA GLN A 395 17.95 -86.48 17.06
C GLN A 395 16.93 -85.81 16.11
N ARG A 396 15.69 -86.32 16.01
CA ARG A 396 14.64 -85.69 15.19
C ARG A 396 13.88 -84.59 15.94
N GLU A 397 13.72 -84.71 17.25
CA GLU A 397 13.09 -83.65 18.06
C GLU A 397 14.03 -82.45 18.22
N ALA A 398 15.32 -82.68 18.47
CA ALA A 398 16.32 -81.62 18.50
C ALA A 398 16.35 -80.78 17.20
N VAL A 399 16.25 -81.42 16.03
CA VAL A 399 16.22 -80.71 14.73
C VAL A 399 14.91 -79.95 14.52
N ARG A 400 13.75 -80.49 14.93
CA ARG A 400 12.48 -79.74 14.86
C ARG A 400 12.44 -78.54 15.80
N MET A 401 13.02 -78.67 16.98
CA MET A 401 13.14 -77.60 17.97
C MET A 401 14.07 -76.49 17.46
N PHE A 402 15.22 -76.85 16.91
CA PHE A 402 16.20 -75.91 16.33
C PHE A 402 15.69 -75.20 15.07
N VAL A 403 14.94 -75.89 14.20
CA VAL A 403 14.28 -75.27 13.03
C VAL A 403 13.16 -74.32 13.48
N GLY A 404 12.36 -74.71 14.48
CA GLY A 404 11.33 -73.85 15.07
C GLY A 404 11.91 -72.59 15.72
N GLU A 405 13.01 -72.71 16.47
CA GLU A 405 13.73 -71.54 17.01
C GLU A 405 14.27 -70.63 15.90
N GLN A 406 14.87 -71.17 14.83
CA GLN A 406 15.34 -70.37 13.71
C GLN A 406 14.21 -69.62 12.98
N GLU A 407 13.04 -70.24 12.85
CA GLU A 407 11.86 -69.63 12.21
C GLU A 407 11.23 -68.55 13.11
N ILE A 408 11.14 -68.78 14.42
CA ILE A 408 10.75 -67.77 15.42
C ILE A 408 11.75 -66.60 15.44
N HIS A 409 13.06 -66.85 15.39
CA HIS A 409 14.09 -65.80 15.32
C HIS A 409 13.98 -64.96 14.05
N ARG A 410 13.64 -65.58 12.89
CA ARG A 410 13.33 -64.83 11.67
C ARG A 410 12.10 -63.93 11.83
N ILE A 411 10.98 -64.47 12.31
CA ILE A 411 9.75 -63.71 12.53
C ILE A 411 10.00 -62.55 13.52
N LEU A 412 10.76 -62.79 14.59
CA LEU A 412 11.18 -61.76 15.53
C LEU A 412 12.00 -60.65 14.84
N SER A 413 12.95 -61.03 13.96
CA SER A 413 13.76 -60.05 13.22
C SER A 413 12.94 -59.20 12.25
N GLU A 414 11.94 -59.78 11.56
CA GLU A 414 11.02 -59.05 10.69
C GLU A 414 10.10 -58.12 11.50
N VAL A 415 9.55 -58.58 12.64
CA VAL A 415 8.73 -57.73 13.52
C VAL A 415 9.57 -56.61 14.15
N MET A 416 10.83 -56.87 14.52
CA MET A 416 11.75 -55.83 14.99
C MET A 416 12.09 -54.83 13.88
N TYR A 417 12.28 -55.29 12.64
CA TYR A 417 12.51 -54.43 11.47
C TYR A 417 11.28 -53.57 11.17
N ILE A 418 10.07 -54.14 11.18
CA ILE A 418 8.80 -53.41 11.02
C ILE A 418 8.64 -52.37 12.16
N ALA A 419 8.84 -52.76 13.42
CA ALA A 419 8.74 -51.85 14.56
C ALA A 419 9.78 -50.72 14.51
N GLN A 420 11.00 -50.99 14.02
CA GLN A 420 12.00 -49.95 13.81
C GLN A 420 11.61 -49.04 12.64
N ARG A 421 11.16 -49.60 11.52
CA ARG A 421 10.70 -48.86 10.33
C ARG A 421 9.51 -47.93 10.64
N PHE A 422 8.61 -48.34 11.52
CA PHE A 422 7.53 -47.51 12.06
C PHE A 422 8.06 -46.40 12.97
N ARG A 423 9.00 -46.66 13.88
CA ARG A 423 9.63 -45.59 14.69
C ARG A 423 10.37 -44.57 13.83
N ASP A 424 11.15 -45.03 12.86
CA ASP A 424 11.90 -44.15 11.96
C ASP A 424 10.94 -43.27 11.12
N GLN A 425 9.76 -43.81 10.78
CA GLN A 425 8.69 -43.06 10.12
C GLN A 425 7.99 -42.06 11.07
N ASP A 426 7.64 -42.46 12.30
CA ASP A 426 7.09 -41.57 13.33
C ASP A 426 8.06 -40.42 13.65
N GLU A 427 9.37 -40.68 13.72
CA GLU A 427 10.40 -39.64 13.92
C GLU A 427 10.48 -38.69 12.71
N ALA A 428 10.41 -39.20 11.48
CA ALA A 428 10.39 -38.38 10.27
C ALA A 428 9.12 -37.52 10.17
N GLU A 429 7.95 -38.07 10.48
CA GLU A 429 6.68 -37.34 10.53
C GLU A 429 6.70 -36.27 11.63
N ALA A 430 7.28 -36.56 12.80
CA ALA A 430 7.46 -35.58 13.87
C ALA A 430 8.36 -34.42 13.43
N ILE A 431 9.50 -34.69 12.78
CA ILE A 431 10.41 -33.66 12.25
C ILE A 431 9.71 -32.81 11.18
N CYS A 432 8.98 -33.43 10.25
CA CYS A 432 8.19 -32.72 9.24
C CYS A 432 7.12 -31.82 9.89
N SER A 433 6.43 -32.29 10.93
CA SER A 433 5.45 -31.50 11.66
C SER A 433 6.05 -30.27 12.38
N GLU A 434 7.28 -30.38 12.91
CA GLU A 434 7.99 -29.23 13.49
C GLU A 434 8.37 -28.19 12.44
N TRP A 435 8.82 -28.61 11.25
CA TRP A 435 9.12 -27.70 10.14
C TRP A 435 7.87 -27.01 9.59
N LYS A 436 6.76 -27.74 9.39
CA LYS A 436 5.47 -27.16 8.98
C LYS A 436 4.94 -26.15 10.00
N PHE A 437 5.02 -26.46 11.29
CA PHE A 437 4.64 -25.52 12.35
C PHE A 437 5.58 -24.30 12.40
N ALA A 438 6.89 -24.48 12.23
CA ALA A 438 7.85 -23.38 12.14
C ALA A 438 7.55 -22.46 10.94
N ALA A 439 7.23 -23.02 9.77
CA ALA A 439 6.81 -22.26 8.60
C ALA A 439 5.53 -21.45 8.87
N ALA A 440 4.51 -22.06 9.49
CA ALA A 440 3.27 -21.38 9.87
C ALA A 440 3.50 -20.26 10.92
N VAL A 441 4.43 -20.44 11.85
CA VAL A 441 4.83 -19.41 12.82
C VAL A 441 5.52 -18.23 12.11
N VAL A 442 6.42 -18.48 11.16
CA VAL A 442 7.05 -17.41 10.35
C VAL A 442 6.00 -16.66 9.52
N ASP A 443 5.13 -17.37 8.81
CA ASP A 443 4.05 -16.80 8.00
C ASP A 443 3.18 -15.80 8.80
N ARG A 444 2.82 -16.18 10.03
CA ARG A 444 2.01 -15.36 10.95
C ARG A 444 2.79 -14.22 11.59
N LEU A 445 4.08 -14.41 11.90
CA LEU A 445 4.96 -13.34 12.36
C LEU A 445 5.07 -12.24 11.30
N CYS A 446 5.28 -12.65 10.05
CA CYS A 446 5.40 -11.76 8.90
C CYS A 446 4.09 -11.04 8.60
N LEU A 447 2.94 -11.71 8.70
CA LEU A 447 1.62 -11.04 8.63
C LEU A 447 1.51 -9.90 9.64
N VAL A 448 1.81 -10.15 10.92
CA VAL A 448 1.72 -9.13 11.98
C VAL A 448 2.73 -8.00 11.74
N ALA A 449 3.97 -8.32 11.36
CA ALA A 449 5.00 -7.32 11.07
C ALA A 449 4.65 -6.42 9.88
N PHE A 450 4.24 -7.02 8.75
CA PHE A 450 3.89 -6.28 7.53
C PHE A 450 2.58 -5.50 7.68
N SER A 451 1.58 -6.02 8.40
CA SER A 451 0.34 -5.28 8.68
C SER A 451 0.59 -4.06 9.59
N LEU A 452 1.35 -4.22 10.68
CA LEU A 452 1.74 -3.10 11.54
C LEU A 452 2.54 -2.05 10.76
N PHE A 453 3.54 -2.46 9.96
CA PHE A 453 4.34 -1.53 9.16
C PHE A 453 3.49 -0.81 8.10
N SER A 454 2.57 -1.50 7.43
CA SER A 454 1.64 -0.91 6.46
C SER A 454 0.70 0.12 7.11
N ILE A 455 0.13 -0.19 8.29
CA ILE A 455 -0.73 0.74 9.04
C ILE A 455 0.06 1.97 9.48
N ILE A 456 1.26 1.79 10.04
CA ILE A 456 2.13 2.90 10.47
C ILE A 456 2.51 3.77 9.26
N CYS A 457 2.94 3.17 8.15
CA CYS A 457 3.31 3.88 6.93
C CYS A 457 2.14 4.73 6.39
N THR A 458 0.96 4.11 6.23
CA THR A 458 -0.25 4.78 5.76
C THR A 458 -0.66 5.93 6.70
N PHE A 459 -0.62 5.71 8.01
CA PHE A 459 -0.96 6.75 9.00
C PHE A 459 0.03 7.92 9.00
N THR A 460 1.34 7.64 9.00
CA THR A 460 2.40 8.66 8.95
C THR A 460 2.25 9.55 7.72
N ILE A 461 1.96 8.95 6.56
CA ILE A 461 1.85 9.67 5.29
C ILE A 461 0.55 10.50 5.24
N LEU A 462 -0.61 9.94 5.62
CA LEU A 462 -1.85 10.71 5.71
C LEU A 462 -1.74 11.91 6.68
N MET A 463 -1.02 11.75 7.79
CA MET A 463 -0.76 12.84 8.76
C MET A 463 0.34 13.82 8.34
N SER A 464 1.12 13.50 7.30
CA SER A 464 2.19 14.39 6.80
C SER A 464 1.67 15.44 5.80
N ALA A 465 0.44 15.30 5.32
CA ALA A 465 -0.24 16.28 4.47
C ALA A 465 -0.99 17.31 5.35
N PRO A 466 -0.50 18.56 5.52
CA PRO A 466 -1.04 19.52 6.48
C PRO A 466 -2.49 19.92 6.16
N ASN A 467 -2.89 19.85 4.89
CA ASN A 467 -4.21 20.26 4.41
C ASN A 467 -5.20 19.09 4.24
N PHE A 468 -4.82 17.85 4.61
CA PHE A 468 -5.63 16.65 4.34
C PHE A 468 -7.06 16.76 4.87
N ILE A 469 -7.22 17.16 6.14
CA ILE A 469 -8.54 17.28 6.79
C ILE A 469 -9.37 18.37 6.12
N GLU A 470 -8.76 19.50 5.75
CA GLU A 470 -9.47 20.61 5.13
C GLU A 470 -9.93 20.26 3.70
N ALA A 471 -9.06 19.62 2.91
CA ALA A 471 -9.38 19.17 1.56
C ALA A 471 -10.52 18.15 1.55
N VAL A 472 -10.44 17.12 2.41
CA VAL A 472 -11.50 16.12 2.56
C VAL A 472 -12.81 16.77 3.03
N SER A 473 -12.77 17.72 3.96
CA SER A 473 -14.00 18.39 4.43
C SER A 473 -14.73 19.18 3.33
N LYS A 474 -13.99 19.76 2.38
CA LYS A 474 -14.54 20.51 1.24
C LYS A 474 -15.03 19.63 0.10
N ASP A 475 -14.36 18.52 -0.18
CA ASP A 475 -14.75 17.60 -1.26
C ASP A 475 -16.04 16.79 -0.92
N PHE A 476 -16.51 16.81 0.33
CA PHE A 476 -17.71 16.10 0.82
C PHE A 476 -18.85 17.02 1.34
N THR A 477 -18.76 18.34 1.16
CA THR A 477 -19.80 19.31 1.57
C THR A 477 -20.33 20.11 0.36
#